data_AF-A0A667WIJ4-F1
#
_entry.id   AF-A0A667WIJ4-F1
#
_cell.length_a   1.000
_cell.length_b   1.000
_cell.length_c   1.000
_cell.angle_alpha   90.00
_cell.angle_beta   90.00
_cell.angle_gamma   90.00
#
_symmetry.space_group_name_H-M   'P 1'
#
loop_
_entity.id
_entity.type
_entity.pdbx_description
1 polymer ?
#
loop_
_entity_poly.entity_id
_entity_poly.type
_entity_poly.pdbx_seq_one_letter_code
_entity_poly.pdbx_strand_id
1 'polypeptide(L)'
;SRSIAELKMAPRKRSVVWNFFRVKDEEGVECLLCMLYLIHKGHTTSMLRHLRIKHPAEFASLGGTMKKTAPGMLQRSEMNTTKEATVVEENCSVITKSKLSGRLYNTLAVPKYIESEIRVFERERELIEALRSAQKEEARALEHQRELLEMLRVANAREAAAEREKIEFLRRAQEEESRDLSRQREELQRDREELERQQRQLQHERDEFCLLSREQQTT
;
A
#
# COMPACT_ATOMS: atom_id res chain seq x y z
N SER A 1 -19.76 52.91 -33.78
CA SER A 1 -20.87 52.02 -33.37
C SER A 1 -21.49 51.36 -34.60
N ARG A 2 -21.85 50.08 -34.45
CA ARG A 2 -22.58 49.18 -35.37
C ARG A 2 -21.71 48.23 -36.20
N SER A 3 -21.70 47.03 -35.63
CA SER A 3 -21.03 45.78 -35.94
C SER A 3 -21.47 45.11 -37.24
N ILE A 4 -20.47 44.46 -37.82
CA ILE A 4 -20.47 43.33 -38.76
C ILE A 4 -21.76 42.48 -38.65
N ALA A 5 -22.70 42.71 -39.57
CA ALA A 5 -23.88 41.87 -39.74
C ALA A 5 -24.12 41.67 -41.24
N GLU A 6 -23.23 40.94 -41.91
CA GLU A 6 -23.54 40.26 -43.17
C GLU A 6 -22.43 39.28 -43.55
N LEU A 7 -22.46 38.08 -42.96
CA LEU A 7 -21.81 36.90 -43.52
C LEU A 7 -22.90 35.85 -43.72
N LYS A 8 -23.48 35.87 -44.91
CA LYS A 8 -24.30 34.79 -45.48
C LYS A 8 -23.48 33.49 -45.45
N MET A 9 -23.66 32.69 -44.40
CA MET A 9 -23.09 31.35 -44.33
C MET A 9 -23.86 30.45 -45.31
N ALA A 10 -23.18 30.01 -46.37
CA ALA A 10 -23.68 28.96 -47.25
C ALA A 10 -24.18 27.75 -46.41
N PRO A 11 -25.23 27.02 -46.84
CA PRO A 11 -25.77 25.91 -46.07
C PRO A 11 -24.69 24.84 -45.89
N ARG A 12 -24.17 24.70 -44.67
CA ARG A 12 -23.23 23.65 -44.31
C ARG A 12 -23.91 22.30 -44.56
N LYS A 13 -23.21 21.40 -45.29
CA LYS A 13 -23.66 20.01 -45.49
C LYS A 13 -23.96 19.40 -44.12
N ARG A 14 -25.23 19.14 -43.82
CA ARG A 14 -25.65 18.51 -42.56
C ARG A 14 -25.05 17.10 -42.54
N SER A 15 -24.49 16.69 -41.40
CA SER A 15 -23.95 15.34 -41.21
C SER A 15 -25.02 14.27 -41.45
N VAL A 16 -24.66 13.13 -42.06
CA VAL A 16 -25.59 12.03 -42.45
C VAL A 16 -26.46 11.54 -41.28
N VAL A 17 -25.95 11.62 -40.04
CA VAL A 17 -26.70 11.33 -38.81
C VAL A 17 -28.05 12.05 -38.72
N TRP A 18 -28.21 13.25 -39.31
CA TRP A 18 -29.46 13.99 -39.30
C TRP A 18 -30.61 13.30 -40.04
N ASN A 19 -30.34 12.32 -40.91
CA ASN A 19 -31.38 11.56 -41.59
C ASN A 19 -32.24 10.73 -40.63
N PHE A 20 -31.72 10.44 -39.42
CA PHE A 20 -32.42 9.64 -38.41
C PHE A 20 -33.13 10.48 -37.36
N PHE A 21 -33.06 11.81 -37.45
CA PHE A 21 -33.58 12.70 -36.41
C PHE A 21 -34.39 13.85 -36.99
N ARG A 22 -35.45 14.23 -36.26
CA ARG A 22 -36.28 15.40 -36.54
C ARG A 22 -36.07 16.44 -35.44
N VAL A 23 -35.88 17.71 -35.81
CA VAL A 23 -35.82 18.80 -34.83
C VAL A 23 -37.24 19.04 -34.30
N LYS A 24 -37.40 19.02 -32.97
CA LYS A 24 -38.66 19.36 -32.31
C LYS A 24 -38.61 20.76 -31.69
N ASP A 25 -37.50 21.09 -31.02
CA ASP A 25 -37.29 22.37 -30.33
C ASP A 25 -35.90 22.94 -30.62
N GLU A 26 -35.61 24.16 -30.18
CA GLU A 26 -34.31 24.83 -30.37
C GLU A 26 -33.12 24.04 -29.78
N GLU A 27 -33.37 23.25 -28.74
CA GLU A 27 -32.36 22.43 -28.06
C GLU A 27 -32.60 20.92 -28.21
N GLY A 28 -33.61 20.51 -28.98
CA GLY A 28 -34.18 19.17 -28.91
C GLY A 28 -34.41 18.48 -30.25
N VAL A 29 -34.00 17.22 -30.33
CA VAL A 29 -34.17 16.37 -31.52
C VAL A 29 -34.83 15.05 -31.16
N GLU A 30 -35.75 14.60 -31.99
CA GLU A 30 -36.47 13.33 -31.84
C GLU A 30 -35.90 12.29 -32.81
N CYS A 31 -35.63 11.09 -32.30
CA CYS A 31 -35.21 9.96 -33.13
C CYS A 31 -36.38 9.41 -33.94
N LEU A 32 -36.22 9.24 -35.25
CA LEU A 32 -37.26 8.68 -36.12
C LEU A 32 -37.39 7.15 -36.00
N LEU A 33 -36.43 6.48 -35.37
CA LEU A 33 -36.41 5.01 -35.24
C LEU A 33 -37.08 4.53 -33.94
N CYS A 34 -36.96 5.29 -32.84
CA CYS A 34 -37.53 4.92 -31.54
C CYS A 34 -38.36 6.03 -30.90
N MET A 35 -38.57 7.16 -31.58
CA MET A 35 -39.35 8.31 -31.10
C MET A 35 -38.83 8.93 -29.79
N LEU A 36 -37.58 8.61 -29.40
CA LEU A 36 -36.98 9.15 -28.20
C LEU A 36 -36.49 10.58 -28.42
N TYR A 37 -36.82 11.45 -27.48
CA TYR A 37 -36.35 12.83 -27.46
C TYR A 37 -34.93 12.93 -26.87
N LEU A 38 -34.06 13.68 -27.53
CA LEU A 38 -32.67 13.90 -27.15
C LEU A 38 -32.36 15.40 -27.16
N ILE A 39 -31.64 15.85 -26.14
CA ILE A 39 -31.12 17.22 -26.11
C ILE A 39 -29.83 17.28 -26.95
N HIS A 40 -29.75 18.27 -27.83
CA HIS A 40 -28.64 18.51 -28.74
C HIS A 40 -28.07 19.93 -28.53
N LYS A 41 -26.87 20.01 -27.95
CA LYS A 41 -26.15 21.28 -27.71
C LYS A 41 -25.24 21.65 -28.88
N GLY A 42 -25.79 21.70 -30.09
CA GLY A 42 -25.07 22.13 -31.31
C GLY A 42 -24.05 21.14 -31.91
N HIS A 43 -23.90 19.93 -31.35
CA HIS A 43 -23.01 18.88 -31.87
C HIS A 43 -23.66 17.49 -31.93
N THR A 44 -23.39 16.72 -32.98
CA THR A 44 -24.12 15.46 -33.27
C THR A 44 -23.66 14.25 -32.45
N THR A 45 -22.79 14.44 -31.45
CA THR A 45 -22.25 13.38 -30.59
C THR A 45 -23.32 12.66 -29.78
N SER A 46 -24.33 13.38 -29.28
CA SER A 46 -25.47 12.80 -28.54
C SER A 46 -26.31 11.88 -29.43
N MET A 47 -26.55 12.31 -30.68
CA MET A 47 -27.28 11.56 -31.71
C MET A 47 -26.52 10.31 -32.16
N LEU A 48 -25.21 10.42 -32.39
CA LEU A 48 -24.35 9.29 -32.76
C LEU A 48 -24.27 8.25 -31.62
N ARG A 49 -24.13 8.70 -30.38
CA ARG A 49 -24.15 7.82 -29.20
C ARG A 49 -25.49 7.08 -29.09
N HIS A 50 -26.60 7.77 -29.34
CA HIS A 50 -27.91 7.16 -29.33
C HIS A 50 -28.03 6.06 -30.39
N LEU A 51 -27.64 6.34 -31.65
CA LEU A 51 -27.64 5.33 -32.70
C LEU A 51 -26.73 4.14 -32.36
N ARG A 52 -25.52 4.38 -31.81
CA ARG A 52 -24.61 3.29 -31.43
C ARG A 52 -25.19 2.33 -30.38
N ILE A 53 -25.95 2.85 -29.41
CA ILE A 53 -26.45 2.05 -28.28
C ILE A 53 -27.82 1.42 -28.60
N LYS A 54 -28.72 2.18 -29.24
CA LYS A 54 -30.12 1.77 -29.45
C LYS A 54 -30.38 1.23 -30.87
N HIS A 55 -29.58 1.63 -31.85
CA HIS A 55 -29.75 1.27 -33.26
C HIS A 55 -28.40 0.84 -33.90
N PRO A 56 -27.72 -0.18 -33.35
CA PRO A 56 -26.38 -0.56 -33.79
C PRO A 56 -26.33 -0.97 -35.27
N ALA A 57 -27.41 -1.52 -35.83
CA ALA A 57 -27.53 -1.86 -37.25
C ALA A 57 -27.50 -0.61 -38.14
N GLU A 58 -28.28 0.41 -37.81
CA GLU A 58 -28.33 1.68 -38.57
C GLU A 58 -27.05 2.50 -38.39
N PHE A 59 -26.40 2.39 -37.23
CA PHE A 59 -25.09 2.99 -37.00
C PHE A 59 -23.98 2.34 -37.86
N ALA A 60 -24.05 1.03 -38.10
CA ALA A 60 -23.11 0.36 -39.00
C ALA A 60 -23.26 0.83 -40.45
N SER A 61 -24.51 1.03 -40.91
CA SER A 61 -24.84 1.57 -42.24
C SER A 61 -24.32 2.99 -42.49
N LEU A 62 -24.06 3.76 -41.43
CA LEU A 62 -23.48 5.11 -41.50
C LEU A 62 -21.96 5.14 -41.81
N GLY A 63 -21.32 3.97 -42.04
CA GLY A 63 -19.90 3.88 -42.42
C GLY A 63 -18.93 4.08 -41.25
N GLY A 64 -19.37 3.84 -40.01
CA GLY A 64 -18.58 4.05 -38.79
C GLY A 64 -17.51 2.97 -38.56
N THR A 65 -16.45 2.94 -39.35
CA THR A 65 -15.21 2.23 -38.98
C THR A 65 -14.23 3.19 -38.30
N MET A 66 -14.25 3.27 -36.97
CA MET A 66 -13.14 3.84 -36.19
C MET A 66 -12.91 3.06 -34.89
N LYS A 67 -11.81 2.31 -34.91
CA LYS A 67 -10.88 1.88 -33.84
C LYS A 67 -11.45 1.68 -32.43
N LYS A 68 -11.41 0.42 -31.99
CA LYS A 68 -11.44 0.02 -30.58
C LYS A 68 -10.29 0.71 -29.82
N THR A 69 -10.58 1.70 -28.99
CA THR A 69 -9.74 2.02 -27.84
C THR A 69 -10.35 1.36 -26.62
N ALA A 70 -9.67 0.33 -26.13
CA ALA A 70 -9.94 -0.30 -24.85
C ALA A 70 -9.28 0.52 -23.70
N PRO A 71 -9.39 0.10 -22.43
CA PRO A 71 -10.08 0.81 -21.36
C PRO A 71 -9.11 1.58 -20.45
N GLY A 72 -9.55 2.73 -19.92
CA GLY A 72 -8.75 3.45 -18.94
C GLY A 72 -9.49 4.62 -18.29
N MET A 73 -9.74 4.47 -16.99
CA MET A 73 -9.76 5.54 -16.00
C MET A 73 -10.91 6.54 -16.08
N LEU A 74 -11.93 6.34 -15.24
CA LEU A 74 -12.68 7.48 -14.70
C LEU A 74 -12.59 7.47 -13.18
N GLN A 75 -12.09 8.60 -12.70
CA GLN A 75 -11.88 8.93 -11.31
C GLN A 75 -13.22 9.00 -10.58
N ARG A 76 -13.14 8.59 -9.31
CA ARG A 76 -14.10 8.86 -8.26
C ARG A 76 -14.29 10.37 -8.11
N SER A 77 -15.53 10.82 -8.15
CA SER A 77 -15.97 12.00 -7.41
C SER A 77 -17.36 11.71 -6.85
N GLU A 78 -17.40 11.45 -5.55
CA GLU A 78 -18.60 11.45 -4.74
C GLU A 78 -19.12 12.89 -4.62
N MET A 79 -20.39 13.12 -4.91
CA MET A 79 -21.18 14.05 -4.10
C MET A 79 -22.66 13.67 -4.14
N ASN A 80 -23.13 13.42 -2.94
CA ASN A 80 -24.46 13.21 -2.46
C ASN A 80 -25.32 14.49 -2.53
N THR A 81 -26.59 14.35 -2.90
CA THR A 81 -27.67 15.09 -2.25
C THR A 81 -29.01 14.38 -2.49
N THR A 82 -29.57 13.89 -1.40
CA THR A 82 -30.99 13.57 -1.18
C THR A 82 -31.90 14.57 -1.87
N LYS A 83 -32.92 14.12 -2.65
CA LYS A 83 -34.38 14.39 -2.55
C LYS A 83 -35.20 13.39 -3.42
N GLU A 84 -36.17 12.79 -2.75
CA GLU A 84 -37.47 12.19 -3.14
C GLU A 84 -37.90 11.97 -4.61
N ALA A 85 -38.52 10.78 -4.76
CA ALA A 85 -39.70 10.42 -5.56
C ALA A 85 -39.64 10.52 -7.10
N THR A 86 -39.74 9.37 -7.77
CA THR A 86 -41.01 8.89 -8.34
C THR A 86 -40.80 7.57 -9.07
N VAL A 87 -41.76 6.67 -8.85
CA VAL A 87 -41.90 5.34 -9.45
C VAL A 87 -42.10 5.47 -10.95
N VAL A 88 -41.28 4.78 -11.73
CA VAL A 88 -41.71 4.19 -13.01
C VAL A 88 -41.19 2.76 -13.02
N GLU A 89 -42.10 1.83 -12.74
CA GLU A 89 -41.90 0.40 -12.96
C GLU A 89 -41.68 0.17 -14.46
N GLU A 90 -40.51 -0.34 -14.83
CA GLU A 90 -40.39 -1.16 -16.04
C GLU A 90 -39.81 -2.53 -15.64
N ASN A 91 -40.67 -3.50 -15.90
CA ASN A 91 -40.62 -4.89 -15.49
C ASN A 91 -39.43 -5.61 -16.16
N CYS A 92 -38.37 -5.91 -15.39
CA CYS A 92 -37.35 -6.89 -15.80
C CYS A 92 -37.46 -8.10 -14.88
N SER A 93 -38.17 -9.12 -15.36
CA SER A 93 -38.43 -10.39 -14.67
C SER A 93 -37.15 -11.16 -14.39
N VAL A 94 -36.53 -10.90 -13.25
CA VAL A 94 -35.54 -11.78 -12.62
C VAL A 94 -36.32 -12.99 -12.10
N ILE A 95 -36.18 -14.15 -12.74
CA ILE A 95 -36.72 -15.42 -12.23
C ILE A 95 -35.86 -15.85 -11.04
N THR A 96 -36.18 -15.34 -9.85
CA THR A 96 -35.73 -15.93 -8.59
C THR A 96 -36.59 -17.14 -8.28
N LYS A 97 -35.95 -18.28 -8.04
CA LYS A 97 -36.59 -19.57 -7.73
C LYS A 97 -37.46 -19.46 -6.48
N SER A 98 -38.76 -19.34 -6.64
CA SER A 98 -39.73 -19.58 -5.57
C SER A 98 -40.84 -20.53 -6.04
N LYS A 99 -40.85 -21.72 -5.41
CA LYS A 99 -41.93 -22.71 -5.32
C LYS A 99 -43.21 -22.38 -6.10
N LEU A 100 -43.38 -23.04 -7.25
CA LEU A 100 -44.70 -23.31 -7.81
C LEU A 100 -44.82 -24.83 -8.04
N SER A 101 -45.72 -25.40 -7.26
CA SER A 101 -46.34 -26.70 -7.48
C SER A 101 -47.05 -26.69 -8.84
N GLY A 102 -47.01 -27.81 -9.57
CA GLY A 102 -47.86 -28.02 -10.74
C GLY A 102 -47.10 -28.10 -12.06
N ARG A 103 -46.46 -29.26 -12.29
CA ARG A 103 -46.61 -30.07 -13.51
C ARG A 103 -46.89 -29.32 -14.82
N LEU A 104 -45.98 -28.49 -15.33
CA LEU A 104 -45.79 -28.21 -16.77
C LEU A 104 -44.42 -27.53 -17.01
N TYR A 105 -43.36 -28.29 -17.23
CA TYR A 105 -42.26 -27.89 -18.12
C TYR A 105 -41.53 -29.14 -18.63
N ASN A 106 -42.06 -29.75 -19.68
CA ASN A 106 -41.24 -30.63 -20.50
C ASN A 106 -40.72 -29.80 -21.69
N THR A 107 -39.39 -29.66 -21.72
CA THR A 107 -38.57 -29.42 -22.91
C THR A 107 -38.69 -28.05 -23.60
N LEU A 108 -38.30 -26.98 -22.91
CA LEU A 108 -37.76 -25.79 -23.59
C LEU A 108 -36.24 -25.90 -23.57
N ALA A 109 -35.66 -26.29 -24.71
CA ALA A 109 -34.22 -26.27 -24.89
C ALA A 109 -33.71 -24.84 -24.59
N VAL A 110 -32.92 -24.70 -23.53
CA VAL A 110 -32.19 -23.46 -23.26
C VAL A 110 -31.41 -23.12 -24.53
N PRO A 111 -31.57 -21.92 -25.11
CA PRO A 111 -30.78 -21.52 -26.28
C PRO A 111 -29.31 -21.76 -26.00
N LYS A 112 -28.61 -22.53 -26.85
CA LYS A 112 -27.19 -22.93 -26.66
C LYS A 112 -26.25 -21.77 -26.28
N TYR A 113 -26.60 -20.56 -26.70
CA TYR A 113 -25.93 -19.31 -26.37
C TYR A 113 -25.98 -18.96 -24.86
N ILE A 114 -27.12 -19.15 -24.19
CA ILE A 114 -27.28 -18.89 -22.75
C ILE A 114 -26.52 -19.94 -21.93
N GLU A 115 -26.51 -21.19 -22.39
CA GLU A 115 -25.73 -22.26 -21.75
C GLU A 115 -24.22 -22.02 -21.84
N SER A 116 -23.73 -21.46 -22.96
CA SER A 116 -22.34 -21.02 -23.06
C SER A 116 -22.01 -19.84 -22.14
N GLU A 117 -22.92 -18.87 -21.99
CA GLU A 117 -22.71 -17.75 -21.07
C GLU A 117 -22.67 -18.23 -19.60
N ILE A 118 -23.57 -19.14 -19.20
CA ILE A 118 -23.57 -19.70 -17.84
C ILE A 118 -22.24 -20.40 -17.52
N ARG A 119 -21.70 -21.21 -18.44
CA ARG A 119 -20.39 -21.87 -18.25
C ARG A 119 -19.24 -20.87 -18.16
N VAL A 120 -19.29 -19.78 -18.93
CA VAL A 120 -18.28 -18.71 -18.87
C VAL A 120 -18.34 -18.02 -17.50
N PHE A 121 -19.53 -17.67 -17.01
CA PHE A 121 -19.67 -17.06 -15.68
C PHE A 121 -19.27 -17.99 -14.54
N GLU A 122 -19.54 -19.29 -14.65
CA GLU A 122 -19.06 -20.29 -13.67
C GLU A 122 -17.54 -20.35 -13.65
N ARG A 123 -16.91 -20.36 -14.83
CA ARG A 123 -15.44 -20.34 -14.95
C ARG A 123 -14.83 -19.04 -14.44
N GLU A 124 -15.44 -17.90 -14.72
CA GLU A 124 -15.01 -16.60 -14.18
C GLU A 124 -15.11 -16.58 -12.66
N ARG A 125 -16.18 -17.13 -12.07
CA ARG A 125 -16.31 -17.26 -10.62
C ARG A 125 -15.23 -18.13 -10.01
N GLU A 126 -14.94 -19.30 -10.61
CA GLU A 126 -13.85 -20.18 -10.18
C GLU A 126 -12.50 -19.46 -10.19
N LEU A 127 -12.21 -18.69 -11.25
CA LEU A 127 -10.96 -17.91 -11.35
C LEU A 127 -10.88 -16.83 -10.29
N ILE A 128 -11.98 -16.14 -10.01
CA ILE A 128 -12.05 -15.13 -8.95
C ILE A 128 -11.82 -15.77 -7.57
N GLU A 129 -12.41 -16.92 -7.32
CA GLU A 129 -12.25 -17.64 -6.06
C GLU A 129 -10.83 -18.21 -5.89
N ALA A 130 -10.23 -18.72 -6.97
CA ALA A 130 -8.84 -19.15 -6.99
C ALA A 130 -7.88 -17.98 -6.71
N LEU A 131 -8.09 -16.83 -7.34
CA LEU A 131 -7.28 -15.62 -7.10
C LEU A 131 -7.40 -15.15 -5.65
N ARG A 132 -8.61 -15.12 -5.09
CA ARG A 132 -8.81 -14.76 -3.67
C ARG A 132 -8.13 -15.75 -2.72
N SER A 133 -8.17 -17.04 -3.03
CA SER A 133 -7.49 -18.07 -2.24
C SER A 133 -5.98 -17.92 -2.31
N ALA A 134 -5.42 -17.70 -3.50
CA ALA A 134 -3.99 -17.43 -3.70
C ALA A 134 -3.54 -16.17 -2.93
N GLN A 135 -4.28 -15.07 -3.04
CA GLN A 135 -3.98 -13.84 -2.29
C GLN A 135 -4.02 -14.04 -0.76
N LYS A 136 -4.94 -14.86 -0.25
CA LYS A 136 -4.97 -15.23 1.18
C LYS A 136 -3.77 -16.07 1.57
N GLU A 137 -3.34 -17.00 0.73
CA GLU A 137 -2.13 -17.80 0.96
C GLU A 137 -0.87 -16.94 0.97
N GLU A 138 -0.74 -16.03 0.01
CA GLU A 138 0.35 -15.05 -0.03
C GLU A 138 0.36 -14.17 1.22
N ALA A 139 -0.80 -13.68 1.65
CA ALA A 139 -0.91 -12.89 2.88
C ALA A 139 -0.44 -13.68 4.12
N ARG A 140 -0.83 -14.95 4.26
CA ARG A 140 -0.37 -15.83 5.35
C ARG A 140 1.14 -16.09 5.28
N ALA A 141 1.68 -16.31 4.09
CA ALA A 141 3.11 -16.52 3.91
C ALA A 141 3.93 -15.29 4.33
N LEU A 142 3.45 -14.09 3.97
CA LEU A 142 4.07 -12.82 4.38
C LEU A 142 3.97 -12.59 5.89
N GLU A 143 2.85 -12.96 6.52
CA GLU A 143 2.70 -12.89 7.98
C GLU A 143 3.71 -13.81 8.67
N HIS A 144 3.83 -15.06 8.21
CA HIS A 144 4.82 -15.99 8.75
C HIS A 144 6.26 -15.49 8.56
N GLN A 145 6.59 -14.89 7.41
CA GLN A 145 7.90 -14.27 7.20
C GLN A 145 8.16 -13.12 8.18
N ARG A 146 7.15 -12.30 8.49
CA ARG A 146 7.27 -11.21 9.48
C ARG A 146 7.52 -11.76 10.88
N GLU A 147 6.81 -12.82 11.27
CA GLU A 147 7.01 -13.50 12.56
C GLU A 147 8.43 -14.07 12.68
N LEU A 148 8.92 -14.75 11.66
CA LEU A 148 10.30 -15.27 11.62
C LEU A 148 11.33 -14.14 11.75
N LEU A 149 11.15 -13.04 11.02
CA LEU A 149 12.03 -11.88 11.11
C LEU A 149 11.99 -11.25 12.51
N GLU A 150 10.83 -11.20 13.15
CA GLU A 150 10.70 -10.67 14.50
C GLU A 150 11.36 -11.57 15.53
N MET A 151 11.18 -12.90 15.42
CA MET A 151 11.90 -13.85 16.27
C MET A 151 13.42 -13.71 16.13
N LEU A 152 13.93 -13.55 14.90
CA LEU A 152 15.36 -13.30 14.65
C LEU A 152 15.83 -11.99 15.28
N ARG A 153 15.04 -10.91 15.19
CA ARG A 153 15.38 -9.63 15.86
C ARG A 153 15.48 -9.79 17.36
N VAL A 154 14.50 -10.46 17.98
CA VAL A 154 14.48 -10.70 19.43
C VAL A 154 15.67 -11.57 19.86
N ALA A 155 15.98 -12.63 19.11
CA ALA A 155 17.13 -13.49 19.38
C ALA A 155 18.44 -12.69 19.30
N ASN A 156 18.65 -11.94 18.22
CA ASN A 156 19.83 -11.09 18.05
C ASN A 156 19.96 -10.04 19.17
N ALA A 157 18.84 -9.43 19.60
CA ALA A 157 18.85 -8.46 20.69
C ALA A 157 19.26 -9.09 22.03
N ARG A 158 18.79 -10.30 22.31
CA ARG A 158 19.17 -11.09 23.50
C ARG A 158 20.65 -11.47 23.47
N GLU A 159 21.14 -11.95 22.34
CA GLU A 159 22.56 -12.29 22.18
C GLU A 159 23.45 -11.05 22.39
N ALA A 160 23.10 -9.94 21.74
CA ALA A 160 23.82 -8.69 21.91
C ALA A 160 23.77 -8.17 23.37
N ALA A 161 22.68 -8.41 24.11
CA ALA A 161 22.60 -8.07 25.53
C ALA A 161 23.54 -8.93 26.37
N ALA A 162 23.57 -10.24 26.15
CA ALA A 162 24.48 -11.14 26.85
C ALA A 162 25.96 -10.81 26.56
N GLU A 163 26.30 -10.42 25.33
CA GLU A 163 27.64 -9.96 24.97
C GLU A 163 28.03 -8.68 25.71
N ARG A 164 27.11 -7.71 25.78
CA ARG A 164 27.34 -6.46 26.55
C ARG A 164 27.60 -6.75 28.02
N GLU A 165 26.79 -7.61 28.64
CA GLU A 165 26.98 -8.03 30.03
C GLU A 165 28.35 -8.68 30.24
N LYS A 166 28.79 -9.55 29.32
CA LYS A 166 30.11 -10.17 29.38
C LYS A 166 31.25 -9.15 29.27
N ILE A 167 31.12 -8.17 28.38
CA ILE A 167 32.10 -7.08 28.23
C ILE A 167 32.14 -6.23 29.50
N GLU A 168 30.99 -5.85 30.06
CA GLU A 168 30.91 -5.10 31.31
C GLU A 168 31.53 -5.85 32.48
N PHE A 169 31.26 -7.15 32.59
CA PHE A 169 31.86 -8.00 33.61
C PHE A 169 33.39 -7.98 33.52
N LEU A 170 33.95 -8.20 32.32
CA LEU A 170 35.40 -8.19 32.12
C LEU A 170 36.01 -6.81 32.43
N ARG A 171 35.33 -5.73 32.05
CA ARG A 171 35.77 -4.36 32.36
C ARG A 171 35.85 -4.13 33.87
N ARG A 172 34.82 -4.55 34.62
CA ARG A 172 34.82 -4.41 36.10
C ARG A 172 35.93 -5.23 36.74
N ALA A 173 36.13 -6.47 36.30
CA ALA A 173 37.21 -7.32 36.79
C ALA A 173 38.58 -6.66 36.55
N GLN A 174 38.80 -6.13 35.34
CA GLN A 174 40.05 -5.42 35.01
C GLN A 174 40.26 -4.16 35.86
N GLU A 175 39.19 -3.40 36.14
CA GLU A 175 39.26 -2.24 37.04
C GLU A 175 39.60 -2.64 38.47
N GLU A 176 39.05 -3.74 38.96
CA GLU A 176 39.36 -4.28 40.29
C GLU A 176 40.81 -4.75 40.38
N GLU A 177 41.30 -5.52 39.40
CA GLU A 177 42.71 -5.91 39.32
C GLU A 177 43.64 -4.69 39.29
N SER A 178 43.29 -3.65 38.53
CA SER A 178 44.08 -2.41 38.51
C SER A 178 44.08 -1.70 39.86
N ARG A 179 42.97 -1.72 40.60
CA ARG A 179 42.88 -1.13 41.94
C ARG A 179 43.73 -1.90 42.93
N ASP A 180 43.69 -3.23 42.87
CA ASP A 180 44.47 -4.09 43.76
C ASP A 180 45.97 -3.94 43.51
N LEU A 181 46.38 -3.88 42.23
CA LEU A 181 47.77 -3.59 41.88
C LEU A 181 48.22 -2.21 42.37
N SER A 182 47.33 -1.20 42.34
CA SER A 182 47.64 0.13 42.89
C SER A 182 47.86 0.06 44.40
N ARG A 183 47.00 -0.66 45.13
CA ARG A 183 47.14 -0.86 46.58
C ARG A 183 48.44 -1.56 46.91
N GLN A 184 48.78 -2.64 46.20
CA GLN A 184 50.04 -3.37 46.38
C GLN A 184 51.26 -2.47 46.11
N ARG A 185 51.21 -1.62 45.08
CA ARG A 185 52.29 -0.65 44.80
C ARG A 185 52.45 0.36 45.93
N GLU A 186 51.35 0.87 46.47
CA GLU A 186 51.39 1.80 47.61
C GLU A 186 51.93 1.14 48.87
N GLU A 187 51.55 -0.11 49.15
CA GLU A 187 52.06 -0.88 50.29
C GLU A 187 53.57 -1.12 50.17
N LEU A 188 54.02 -1.62 49.01
CA LEU A 188 55.45 -1.80 48.73
C LEU A 188 56.23 -0.48 48.82
N GLN A 189 55.63 0.64 48.41
CA GLN A 189 56.25 1.95 48.56
C GLN A 189 56.40 2.35 50.03
N ARG A 190 55.40 2.09 50.88
CA ARG A 190 55.48 2.33 52.33
C ARG A 190 56.57 1.47 52.97
N ASP A 191 56.61 0.18 52.64
CA ASP A 191 57.62 -0.75 53.14
C ASP A 191 59.03 -0.33 52.74
N ARG A 192 59.20 0.13 51.49
CA ARG A 192 60.46 0.70 51.02
C ARG A 192 60.87 1.92 51.85
N GLU A 193 59.95 2.86 52.09
CA GLU A 193 60.23 4.06 52.89
C GLU A 193 60.54 3.73 54.37
N GLU A 194 59.89 2.71 54.93
CA GLU A 194 60.16 2.18 56.26
C GLU A 194 61.57 1.60 56.34
N LEU A 195 61.94 0.73 55.39
CA LEU A 195 63.27 0.15 55.31
C LEU A 195 64.34 1.23 55.13
N GLU A 196 64.10 2.25 54.30
CA GLU A 196 65.01 3.39 54.16
C GLU A 196 65.14 4.18 55.47
N ARG A 197 64.07 4.31 56.27
CA ARG A 197 64.11 4.92 57.60
C ARG A 197 64.92 4.08 58.58
N GLN A 198 64.69 2.78 58.63
CA GLN A 198 65.45 1.84 59.47
C GLN A 198 66.94 1.84 59.10
N GLN A 199 67.25 1.87 57.80
CA GLN A 199 68.63 1.96 57.33
C GLN A 199 69.32 3.24 57.81
N ARG A 200 68.64 4.39 57.75
CA ARG A 200 69.16 5.65 58.28
C ARG A 200 69.38 5.61 59.79
N GLN A 201 68.46 4.99 60.54
CA GLN A 201 68.59 4.80 61.99
C GLN A 201 69.82 3.95 62.33
N LEU A 202 69.96 2.78 61.71
CA LEU A 202 71.11 1.91 61.91
C LEU A 202 72.43 2.59 61.53
N GLN A 203 72.43 3.40 60.47
CA GLN A 203 73.62 4.15 60.07
C GLN A 203 73.98 5.21 61.12
N HIS A 204 72.99 5.94 61.64
CA HIS A 204 73.19 6.89 62.72
C HIS A 204 73.73 6.23 64.00
N GLU A 205 73.13 5.12 64.44
CA GLU A 205 73.60 4.34 65.60
C GLU A 205 75.04 3.84 65.41
N ARG A 206 75.40 3.40 64.19
CA ARG A 206 76.79 3.00 63.87
C ARG A 206 77.76 4.17 63.96
N ASP A 207 77.37 5.34 63.47
CA ASP A 207 78.20 6.55 63.52
C ASP A 207 78.38 7.00 64.98
N GLU A 208 77.32 7.00 65.78
CA GLU A 208 77.37 7.29 67.22
C GLU A 208 78.27 6.31 67.97
N PHE A 209 78.12 5.01 67.71
CA PHE A 209 78.98 3.98 68.31
C PHE A 209 80.46 4.21 67.93
N CYS A 210 80.75 4.60 66.69
CA CYS A 210 82.10 4.91 66.24
C CYS A 210 82.69 6.11 66.99
N LEU A 211 81.90 7.17 67.22
CA LEU A 211 82.32 8.34 67.99
C LEU A 211 82.65 7.96 69.45
N LEU A 212 81.76 7.23 70.12
CA LEU A 212 81.95 6.79 71.51
C LEU A 212 83.19 5.88 71.68
N SER A 213 83.44 4.98 70.73
CA SER A 213 84.65 4.12 70.75
C SER A 213 85.94 4.92 70.62
N ARG A 214 85.91 6.03 69.86
CA ARG A 214 87.07 6.88 69.62
C ARG A 214 87.40 7.75 70.84
N GLU A 215 86.38 8.21 71.56
CA GLU A 215 86.55 8.94 72.83
C GLU A 215 87.19 8.08 73.92
N GLN A 216 86.79 6.80 74.04
CA GLN A 216 87.37 5.86 75.01
C GLN A 216 88.85 5.50 74.75
N GLN A 217 89.36 5.68 73.52
CA GLN A 217 90.78 5.46 73.20
C GLN A 217 91.66 6.69 73.49
N THR A 218 91.06 7.85 73.78
CA THR A 218 91.77 9.11 74.03
C THR A 218 91.91 9.48 75.51
N THR A 219 91.39 8.65 76.42
CA THR A 219 91.55 8.73 77.89
C THR A 219 92.49 7.65 78.39
#